data_AF-A0A847JB66-F1
#
_entry.id   AF-A0A847JB66-F1
#
_cell.length_a   1.000
_cell.length_b   1.000
_cell.length_c   1.000
_cell.angle_alpha   90.00
_cell.angle_beta   90.00
_cell.angle_gamma   90.00
#
_symmetry.space_group_name_H-M   'P 1'
#
loop_
_entity.id
_entity.type
_entity.pdbx_description
1 polymer ?
#
loop_
_entity_poly.entity_id
_entity_poly.type
_entity_poly.pdbx_seq_one_letter_code
_entity_poly.pdbx_strand_id
1 'polypeptide(L)' 'MLPTAATADEVQRRFRWIVPTVYNIAVDACHKWAAAAPERPAILQATRDGRVDVWSFERLSRAANRVSNVLVAHG' A
#
# COMPACT_ATOMS: atom_id res chain seq x y z
N MET A 1 0.96 -11.08 11.11
CA MET A 1 -0.12 -12.00 10.69
C MET A 1 -1.21 -11.98 11.74
N LEU A 2 -2.48 -12.10 11.34
CA LEU A 2 -3.58 -12.20 12.29
C LEU A 2 -3.46 -13.51 13.09
N PRO A 3 -3.72 -13.52 14.41
CA PRO A 3 -3.75 -14.75 15.17
C PRO A 3 -4.93 -15.63 14.72
N THR A 4 -4.71 -16.93 14.61
CA THR A 4 -5.79 -17.89 14.35
C THR A 4 -6.71 -17.97 15.57
N ALA A 5 -7.99 -17.72 15.37
CA ALA A 5 -9.03 -17.72 16.40
C ALA A 5 -10.41 -17.99 15.79
N ALA A 6 -11.38 -18.41 16.63
CA ALA A 6 -12.71 -18.81 16.17
C ALA A 6 -13.67 -17.62 15.96
N THR A 7 -13.37 -16.46 16.54
CA THR A 7 -14.24 -15.27 16.49
C THR A 7 -13.44 -14.00 16.22
N ALA A 8 -14.10 -13.00 15.63
CA ALA A 8 -13.47 -11.70 15.37
C ALA A 8 -13.03 -11.00 16.67
N ASP A 9 -13.85 -11.07 17.72
CA ASP A 9 -13.52 -10.51 19.04
C ASP A 9 -12.24 -11.13 19.62
N GLU A 10 -12.04 -12.44 19.42
CA GLU A 10 -10.85 -13.12 19.88
C GLU A 10 -9.61 -12.73 19.05
N VAL A 11 -9.75 -12.56 17.73
CA VAL A 11 -8.69 -11.97 16.89
C VAL A 11 -8.33 -10.58 17.39
N GLN A 12 -9.32 -9.73 17.63
CA GLN A 12 -9.11 -8.35 18.09
C GLN A 12 -8.39 -8.30 19.45
N ARG A 13 -8.80 -9.13 20.41
CA ARG A 13 -8.16 -9.20 21.74
C ARG A 13 -6.72 -9.70 21.68
N ARG A 14 -6.41 -10.64 20.79
CA ARG A 14 -5.10 -11.30 20.70
C ARG A 14 -4.12 -10.61 19.76
N PHE A 15 -4.62 -9.85 18.78
CA PHE A 15 -3.77 -9.20 17.81
C PHE A 15 -2.90 -8.12 18.47
N ARG A 16 -1.63 -8.10 18.08
CA ARG A 16 -0.66 -7.06 18.46
C ARG A 16 0.08 -6.62 17.22
N TRP A 17 0.22 -5.29 17.07
CA TRP A 17 1.08 -4.73 16.04
C TRP A 17 2.54 -4.98 16.41
N ILE A 18 3.29 -5.61 15.50
CA ILE A 18 4.74 -5.73 15.61
C ILE A 18 5.30 -4.72 14.61
N VAL A 19 5.51 -3.48 15.07
CA VAL A 19 6.00 -2.39 14.24
C VAL A 19 7.52 -2.26 14.44
N PRO A 20 8.33 -2.33 13.37
CA PRO A 20 9.78 -2.12 13.48
C PRO A 20 10.13 -0.72 13.99
N THR A 21 11.30 -0.57 14.60
CA THR A 21 11.83 0.73 15.08
C THR A 21 11.98 1.74 13.94
N VAL A 22 12.31 1.27 12.73
CA VAL A 22 12.36 2.07 11.52
C VAL A 22 11.36 1.48 10.53
N TYR A 23 10.31 2.22 10.26
CA TYR A 23 9.22 1.79 9.39
C TYR A 23 8.85 2.92 8.43
N ASN A 24 8.73 2.59 7.14
CA ASN A 24 8.24 3.50 6.11
C ASN A 24 7.07 2.84 5.38
N ILE A 25 5.88 3.39 5.58
CA ILE A 25 4.65 2.86 4.98
C ILE A 25 4.68 2.84 3.45
N ALA A 26 5.36 3.80 2.80
CA ALA A 26 5.47 3.84 1.34
C ALA A 26 6.24 2.63 0.79
N VAL A 27 7.21 2.11 1.55
CA VAL A 27 7.96 0.91 1.17
C VAL A 27 7.06 -0.31 1.20
N ASP A 28 6.40 -0.58 2.32
CA ASP A 28 5.59 -1.79 2.49
C ASP A 28 4.28 -1.76 1.70
N ALA A 29 3.66 -0.59 1.56
CA ALA A 29 2.42 -0.45 0.80
C ALA A 29 2.66 -0.43 -0.71
N CYS A 30 3.80 0.06 -1.19
CA CYS A 30 4.00 0.34 -2.62
C CYS A 30 5.37 -0.07 -3.16
N HIS A 31 6.47 0.51 -2.68
CA HIS A 31 7.77 0.39 -3.36
C HIS A 31 8.31 -1.04 -3.40
N LYS A 32 8.11 -1.80 -2.32
CA LYS A 32 8.49 -3.22 -2.25
C LYS A 32 7.81 -4.05 -3.35
N TRP A 33 6.53 -3.77 -3.61
CA TRP A 33 5.77 -4.47 -4.64
C TRP A 33 6.12 -3.98 -6.05
N ALA A 34 6.42 -2.69 -6.22
CA ALA A 34 6.92 -2.18 -7.49
C ALA A 34 8.24 -2.84 -7.90
N ALA A 35 9.12 -3.15 -6.94
CA ALA A 35 10.37 -3.87 -7.19
C ALA A 35 10.16 -5.37 -7.46
N ALA A 36 9.28 -6.02 -6.69
CA ALA A 36 9.07 -7.47 -6.78
C ALA A 36 8.13 -7.91 -7.91
N ALA A 37 7.12 -7.10 -8.23
CA ALA A 37 6.06 -7.41 -9.19
C ALA A 37 5.48 -6.10 -9.79
N PRO A 38 6.25 -5.39 -10.64
CA PRO A 38 5.92 -4.04 -11.12
C PRO A 38 4.54 -3.93 -11.77
N GLU A 39 4.18 -4.91 -12.60
CA GLU A 39 2.93 -4.95 -13.36
C GLU A 39 1.72 -5.46 -12.56
N ARG A 40 1.92 -5.90 -11.31
CA ARG A 40 0.82 -6.40 -10.49
C ARG A 40 -0.17 -5.26 -10.20
N PRO A 41 -1.49 -5.48 -10.36
CA PRO A 41 -2.50 -4.49 -10.01
C PRO A 41 -2.42 -4.09 -8.52
N ALA A 42 -2.35 -2.79 -8.26
CA ALA A 42 -2.30 -2.17 -6.94
C ALA A 42 -3.62 -1.48 -6.58
N ILE A 43 -4.20 -0.70 -7.49
CA ILE A 43 -5.48 0.00 -7.31
C ILE A 43 -6.35 -0.24 -8.54
N LEU A 44 -7.61 -0.62 -8.30
CA LEU A 44 -8.65 -0.67 -9.32
C LEU A 44 -9.51 0.59 -9.18
N GLN A 45 -9.24 1.59 -10.01
CA GLN A 45 -9.95 2.86 -9.97
C GLN A 45 -11.21 2.75 -10.84
N ALA A 46 -12.36 2.55 -10.19
CA ALA A 46 -13.66 2.62 -10.86
C ALA A 46 -14.01 4.09 -11.17
N THR A 47 -14.35 4.36 -12.43
CA THR A 47 -14.77 5.68 -12.89
C THR A 47 -16.29 5.76 -13.03
N ARG A 48 -16.83 6.98 -13.06
CA ARG A 48 -18.29 7.22 -13.10
C ARG A 48 -18.98 6.66 -14.35
N ASP A 49 -18.24 6.50 -15.43
CA ASP A 49 -18.69 5.91 -16.71
C ASP A 49 -18.56 4.37 -16.73
N GLY A 50 -18.25 3.74 -15.59
CA GLY A 50 -18.21 2.28 -15.45
C GLY A 50 -16.90 1.64 -15.94
N ARG A 51 -15.91 2.41 -16.38
CA ARG A 51 -14.57 1.89 -16.68
C ARG A 51 -13.80 1.62 -15.38
N VAL A 52 -12.81 0.73 -15.47
CA VAL A 52 -11.84 0.47 -14.40
C VAL A 52 -10.45 0.78 -14.94
N ASP A 53 -9.82 1.84 -14.42
CA ASP A 53 -8.40 2.11 -14.65
C ASP A 53 -7.58 1.31 -13.64
N VAL A 54 -6.74 0.41 -14.15
CA VAL A 54 -5.89 -0.45 -13.33
C VAL A 54 -4.55 0.24 -13.14
N TRP A 55 -4.22 0.56 -11.89
CA TRP A 55 -2.91 1.08 -11.53
C TRP A 55 -2.02 -0.07 -11.10
N SER A 56 -0.92 -0.28 -11.82
CA SER A 56 0.14 -1.20 -11.39
C SER A 56 0.92 -0.64 -10.20
N PHE A 57 1.62 -1.50 -9.45
CA PHE A 57 2.49 -1.05 -8.35
C PHE A 57 3.62 -0.14 -8.84
N GLU A 58 4.17 -0.38 -10.04
CA GLU A 58 5.16 0.52 -10.63
C GLU A 58 4.57 1.92 -10.88
N ARG A 59 3.40 2.01 -11.52
CA ARG A 59 2.72 3.29 -11.80
C ARG A 59 2.44 4.04 -10.51
N LEU A 60 1.95 3.35 -9.48
CA LEU A 60 1.67 3.93 -8.16
C LEU A 60 2.95 4.46 -7.50
N SER A 61 4.03 3.67 -7.50
CA SER A 61 5.33 4.05 -6.90
C SER A 61 5.92 5.29 -7.57
N ARG A 62 5.90 5.32 -8.91
CA ARG A 62 6.35 6.49 -9.67
C ARG A 62 5.52 7.73 -9.37
N ALA A 63 4.20 7.60 -9.25
CA ALA A 63 3.32 8.72 -8.90
C ALA A 63 3.60 9.25 -7.49
N ALA A 64 3.76 8.36 -6.50
CA ALA A 64 4.10 8.73 -5.13
C ALA A 64 5.44 9.51 -5.07
N ASN A 65 6.48 9.00 -5.72
CA ASN A 65 7.78 9.67 -5.77
C ASN A 65 7.74 11.05 -6.45
N ARG A 66 6.91 11.22 -7.50
CA ARG A 66 6.74 12.56 -8.09
C ARG A 66 6.17 13.55 -7.09
N VAL A 67 5.17 13.15 -6.30
CA VAL A 67 4.60 14.01 -5.24
C VAL A 67 5.64 14.30 -4.17
N SER A 68 6.40 13.29 -3.70
CA SER A 68 7.49 13.48 -2.75
C SER A 68 8.51 14.51 -3.22
N ASN A 69 8.92 14.46 -4.49
CA ASN A 69 9.88 15.42 -5.05
C ASN A 69 9.32 16.85 -5.09
N VAL A 70 8.04 17.01 -5.41
CA VAL A 70 7.37 18.33 -5.37
C VAL A 70 7.32 18.88 -3.95
N LEU A 71 6.99 18.04 -2.96
CA LEU A 71 6.97 18.45 -1.56
C LEU A 71 8.36 18.86 -1.05
N VAL A 72 9.42 18.17 -1.49
CA VAL A 72 10.81 18.56 -1.17
C VAL A 72 11.17 19.90 -1.82
N ALA A 73 10.74 20.16 -3.05
CA ALA A 73 11.07 21.38 -3.77
C ALA A 73 10.35 22.63 -3.24
N HIS A 74 9.21 22.46 -2.56
CA HIS A 74 8.36 23.55 -2.09
C HIS A 74 8.14 23.55 -0.56
N GLY A 75 8.92 22.76 0.18
CA GLY A 75 8.86 22.61 1.64
C GLY A 75 9.91 23.43 2.38
#